data_AF-A0A2A4HPB5-F1
#
_entry.id   AF-A0A2A4HPB5-F1
#
_cell.length_a   1.000
_cell.length_b   1.000
_cell.length_c   1.000
_cell.angle_alpha   90.00
_cell.angle_beta   90.00
_cell.angle_gamma   90.00
#
_symmetry.space_group_name_H-M   'P 1'
#
loop_
_entity.id
_entity.type
_entity.pdbx_description
1 polymer ?
#
loop_
_entity_poly.entity_id
_entity_poly.type
_entity_poly.pdbx_seq_one_letter_code
_entity_poly.pdbx_strand_id
1 'polypeptide(L)'
;MEKVALNTSTVTNGITATELYNLVSQPASSSSENASLEWPQATISLDETNQTLIWELHDYGNLPITLSRSENEWIAMAPIVAVESITNTVELNEVLLRQGISLPLASVGIVEIDGHDFYVAYGQLFGDSKLESICAELHATAGAAMEVAELIQTHFV
;
A
#
# COMPACT_ATOMS: atom_id res chain seq x y z
N MET A 1 -19.32 15.91 41.57
CA MET A 1 -17.94 15.92 41.07
C MET A 1 -17.97 15.33 39.67
N GLU A 2 -17.42 16.09 38.75
CA GLU A 2 -17.64 16.05 37.30
C GLU A 2 -16.89 14.90 36.63
N LYS A 3 -17.53 14.22 35.69
CA LYS A 3 -16.96 13.12 34.90
C LYS A 3 -16.15 13.77 33.78
N VAL A 4 -14.84 13.83 33.93
CA VAL A 4 -13.93 14.34 32.89
C VAL A 4 -14.02 13.41 31.68
N ALA A 5 -14.64 13.89 30.60
CA ALA A 5 -14.58 13.26 29.29
C ALA A 5 -13.17 13.50 28.72
N LEU A 6 -12.41 12.43 28.53
CA LEU A 6 -11.15 12.46 27.77
C LEU A 6 -11.51 12.47 26.28
N ASN A 7 -11.99 13.62 25.80
CA ASN A 7 -12.10 13.89 24.36
C ASN A 7 -10.82 14.58 23.91
N THR A 8 -9.77 13.81 23.70
CA THR A 8 -8.64 14.26 22.89
C THR A 8 -8.71 13.54 21.56
N SER A 9 -9.59 14.02 20.68
CA SER A 9 -9.41 13.83 19.24
C SER A 9 -8.16 14.62 18.85
N THR A 10 -7.00 13.99 18.97
CA THR A 10 -5.79 14.49 18.31
C THR A 10 -6.03 14.32 16.82
N VAL A 11 -6.49 15.39 16.17
CA VAL A 11 -6.41 15.54 14.72
C VAL A 11 -4.93 15.41 14.37
N THR A 12 -4.56 14.28 13.79
CA THR A 12 -3.23 14.02 13.25
C THR A 12 -3.06 14.92 12.02
N ASN A 13 -2.18 15.93 12.11
CA ASN A 13 -1.79 16.80 10.99
C ASN A 13 -0.90 16.03 9.98
N GLY A 14 -1.32 14.84 9.55
CA GLY A 14 -0.72 14.11 8.45
C GLY A 14 -1.16 14.66 7.11
N ILE A 15 -0.36 14.45 6.07
CA ILE A 15 -0.75 14.83 4.70
C ILE A 15 -2.06 14.13 4.31
N THR A 16 -2.92 14.81 3.56
CA THR A 16 -4.14 14.23 3.00
C THR A 16 -3.86 13.50 1.68
N ALA A 17 -4.81 12.67 1.22
CA ALA A 17 -4.72 12.03 -0.09
C ALA A 17 -4.58 13.06 -1.22
N THR A 18 -5.38 14.13 -1.18
CA THR A 18 -5.33 15.21 -2.18
C THR A 18 -4.02 15.98 -2.16
N GLU A 19 -3.49 16.31 -0.97
CA GLU A 19 -2.20 16.99 -0.86
C GLU A 19 -1.05 16.11 -1.36
N LEU A 20 -1.07 14.81 -1.02
CA LEU A 20 -0.09 13.86 -1.52
C LEU A 20 -0.16 13.75 -3.04
N TYR A 21 -1.37 13.59 -3.61
CA TYR A 21 -1.58 13.54 -5.05
C TYR A 21 -0.99 14.76 -5.77
N ASN A 22 -1.28 15.96 -5.26
CA ASN A 22 -0.75 17.21 -5.82
C ASN A 22 0.77 17.30 -5.72
N LEU A 23 1.38 16.72 -4.68
CA LEU A 23 2.83 16.68 -4.49
C LEU A 23 3.50 15.74 -5.50
N VAL A 24 2.98 14.51 -5.64
CA VAL A 24 3.62 13.46 -6.46
C VAL A 24 3.30 13.59 -7.96
N SER A 25 2.24 14.31 -8.32
CA SER A 25 1.85 14.53 -9.72
C SER A 25 2.53 15.74 -10.36
N GLN A 26 3.25 16.56 -9.60
CA GLN A 26 3.97 17.70 -10.17
C GLN A 26 5.21 17.24 -10.94
N PRO A 27 5.44 17.76 -12.16
CA PRO A 27 6.69 17.49 -12.87
C PRO A 27 7.86 18.02 -12.04
N ALA A 28 8.96 17.27 -11.97
CA ALA A 28 10.17 17.60 -11.22
C ALA A 28 10.75 18.98 -11.63
N SER A 29 10.18 20.05 -11.11
CA SER A 29 10.50 21.44 -11.40
C SER A 29 10.48 22.22 -10.10
N SER A 30 11.68 22.45 -9.57
CA SER A 30 12.07 23.49 -8.61
C SER A 30 11.48 23.46 -7.18
N SER A 31 12.22 22.86 -6.23
CA SER A 31 12.61 23.43 -4.91
C SER A 31 13.31 22.34 -4.07
N SER A 32 14.65 22.30 -4.03
CA SER A 32 15.52 22.80 -2.94
C SER A 32 15.42 22.05 -1.59
N GLU A 33 16.52 21.36 -1.25
CA GLU A 33 17.01 21.01 0.11
C GLU A 33 16.22 20.05 1.02
N ASN A 34 15.33 19.21 0.48
CA ASN A 34 15.04 17.92 1.10
C ASN A 34 15.64 16.82 0.22
N ALA A 35 16.20 15.76 0.81
CA ALA A 35 16.64 14.59 0.06
C ALA A 35 15.52 14.20 -0.90
N SER A 36 15.79 14.25 -2.22
CA SER A 36 14.79 13.97 -3.24
C SER A 36 14.26 12.56 -2.98
N LEU A 37 13.03 12.45 -2.49
CA LEU A 37 12.38 11.16 -2.33
C LEU A 37 12.28 10.51 -3.72
N GLU A 38 12.81 9.30 -3.83
CA GLU A 38 12.71 8.50 -5.03
C GLU A 38 11.34 7.82 -5.04
N TRP A 39 10.30 8.54 -5.46
CA TRP A 39 8.98 7.94 -5.65
C TRP A 39 9.01 6.92 -6.80
N PRO A 40 8.20 5.85 -6.74
CA PRO A 40 8.03 4.92 -7.85
C PRO A 40 7.68 5.64 -9.16
N GLN A 41 8.19 5.15 -10.28
CA GLN A 41 7.81 5.69 -11.59
C GLN A 41 6.38 5.26 -11.92
N ALA A 42 5.43 6.19 -11.92
CA ALA A 42 4.02 5.82 -11.99
C ALA A 42 3.14 6.81 -12.74
N THR A 43 2.04 6.28 -13.28
CA THR A 43 0.83 7.06 -13.57
C THR A 43 -0.05 7.04 -12.34
N ILE A 44 -0.56 8.21 -11.92
CA ILE A 44 -1.28 8.37 -10.66
C ILE A 44 -2.63 9.03 -10.92
N SER A 45 -3.68 8.49 -10.31
CA SER A 45 -5.01 9.11 -10.25
C SER A 45 -5.51 9.16 -8.80
N LEU A 46 -6.50 10.02 -8.54
CA LEU A 46 -7.07 10.21 -7.22
C LEU A 46 -8.57 9.90 -7.26
N ASP A 47 -8.99 8.97 -6.41
CA ASP A 47 -10.37 8.85 -5.98
C ASP A 47 -10.58 9.73 -4.76
N GLU A 48 -11.08 10.95 -4.99
CA GLU A 48 -11.34 11.92 -3.92
C GLU A 48 -12.42 11.44 -2.95
N THR A 49 -13.38 10.64 -3.42
CA THR A 49 -14.50 10.18 -2.58
C THR A 49 -13.99 9.19 -1.53
N ASN A 50 -13.12 8.28 -1.95
CA ASN A 50 -12.55 7.25 -1.08
C ASN A 50 -11.18 7.63 -0.50
N GLN A 51 -10.72 8.87 -0.72
CA GLN A 51 -9.40 9.35 -0.27
C GLN A 51 -8.26 8.38 -0.65
N THR A 52 -8.30 7.90 -1.89
CA THR A 52 -7.42 6.83 -2.37
C THR A 52 -6.66 7.26 -3.60
N LEU A 53 -5.33 7.18 -3.55
CA LEU A 53 -4.50 7.32 -4.74
C LEU A 53 -4.37 5.95 -5.41
N ILE A 54 -4.54 5.92 -6.73
CA ILE A 54 -4.36 4.73 -7.54
C ILE A 54 -3.11 4.95 -8.38
N TRP A 55 -2.12 4.08 -8.18
CA TRP A 55 -0.82 4.12 -8.81
C TRP A 55 -0.70 2.95 -9.79
N GLU A 56 -0.20 3.22 -10.99
CA GLU A 56 0.28 2.20 -11.92
C GLU A 56 1.81 2.30 -11.99
N LEU A 57 2.52 1.39 -11.33
CA LEU A 57 3.96 1.45 -11.12
C LEU A 57 4.73 0.86 -12.30
N HIS A 58 5.25 1.71 -13.18
CA HIS A 58 5.94 1.34 -14.42
C HIS A 58 7.29 0.64 -14.18
N ASP A 59 7.98 0.96 -13.10
CA ASP A 59 9.21 0.30 -12.66
C ASP A 59 8.97 -1.08 -12.02
N TYR A 60 7.72 -1.42 -11.73
CA TYR A 60 7.27 -2.75 -11.27
C TYR A 60 6.39 -3.47 -12.31
N GLY A 61 6.58 -3.19 -13.60
CA GLY A 61 5.84 -3.88 -14.66
C GLY A 61 4.38 -3.45 -14.80
N ASN A 62 4.08 -2.19 -14.50
CA ASN A 62 2.74 -1.60 -14.43
C ASN A 62 1.87 -2.21 -13.31
N LEU A 63 2.49 -2.54 -12.17
CA LEU A 63 1.80 -3.07 -11.00
C LEU A 63 0.80 -2.02 -10.46
N PRO A 64 -0.49 -2.35 -10.32
CA PRO A 64 -1.45 -1.47 -9.66
C PRO A 64 -1.25 -1.49 -8.15
N ILE A 65 -1.15 -0.30 -7.54
CA ILE A 65 -1.17 -0.12 -6.08
C ILE A 65 -2.23 0.93 -5.72
N THR A 66 -3.03 0.63 -4.70
CA THR A 66 -3.89 1.62 -4.05
C THR A 66 -3.22 2.10 -2.77
N LEU A 67 -3.27 3.41 -2.52
CA LEU A 67 -2.83 4.04 -1.29
C LEU A 67 -4.01 4.81 -0.70
N SER A 68 -4.68 4.21 0.28
CA SER A 68 -5.92 4.70 0.87
C SER A 68 -5.65 5.43 2.18
N ARG A 69 -6.26 6.60 2.37
CA ARG A 69 -6.15 7.41 3.59
C ARG A 69 -7.44 7.34 4.40
N SER A 70 -7.34 6.96 5.67
CA SER A 70 -8.42 7.13 6.65
C SER A 70 -8.11 8.31 7.59
N GLU A 71 -8.71 8.40 8.79
CA GLU A 71 -8.27 9.38 9.80
C GLU A 71 -6.96 8.97 10.48
N ASN A 72 -6.79 7.67 10.77
CA ASN A 72 -5.72 7.17 11.64
C ASN A 72 -4.60 6.45 10.91
N GLU A 73 -4.79 6.09 9.65
CA GLU A 73 -3.84 5.27 8.90
C GLU A 73 -3.79 5.60 7.42
N TRP A 74 -2.71 5.13 6.81
CA TRP A 74 -2.58 4.86 5.39
C TRP A 74 -2.51 3.35 5.18
N ILE A 75 -3.13 2.87 4.10
CA ILE A 75 -3.06 1.47 3.68
C ILE A 75 -2.60 1.43 2.22
N ALA A 76 -1.45 0.81 1.97
CA ALA A 76 -1.00 0.46 0.63
C ALA A 76 -1.44 -0.97 0.32
N MET A 77 -2.04 -1.23 -0.85
CA MET A 77 -2.41 -2.58 -1.29
C MET A 77 -2.06 -2.79 -2.76
N ALA A 78 -1.44 -3.93 -3.05
CA ALA A 78 -1.14 -4.42 -4.39
C ALA A 78 -1.82 -5.79 -4.60
N PRO A 79 -2.83 -5.88 -5.48
CA PRO A 79 -3.40 -7.16 -5.88
C PRO A 79 -2.35 -8.04 -6.58
N ILE A 80 -2.23 -9.29 -6.14
CA ILE A 80 -1.27 -10.25 -6.69
C ILE A 80 -1.99 -11.17 -7.68
N VAL A 81 -2.99 -11.91 -7.20
CA VAL A 81 -3.66 -12.94 -7.99
C VAL A 81 -5.00 -13.33 -7.35
N ALA A 82 -5.97 -13.72 -8.17
CA ALA A 82 -7.25 -14.23 -7.69
C ALA A 82 -7.05 -15.57 -6.96
N VAL A 83 -7.69 -15.75 -5.82
CA VAL A 83 -7.58 -16.99 -5.03
C VAL A 83 -8.08 -18.19 -5.84
N GLU A 84 -9.08 -18.00 -6.70
CA GLU A 84 -9.66 -19.04 -7.55
C GLU A 84 -8.69 -19.60 -8.61
N SER A 85 -7.62 -18.87 -8.96
CA SER A 85 -6.63 -19.35 -9.92
C SER A 85 -5.53 -20.20 -9.28
N ILE A 86 -5.57 -20.40 -7.96
CA ILE A 86 -4.54 -21.15 -7.23
C ILE A 86 -4.93 -22.62 -7.08
N THR A 87 -4.03 -23.51 -7.49
CA THR A 87 -4.29 -24.97 -7.49
C THR A 87 -4.39 -25.55 -6.08
N ASN A 88 -3.55 -25.08 -5.15
CA ASN A 88 -3.51 -25.56 -3.76
C ASN A 88 -3.43 -24.40 -2.76
N THR A 89 -4.57 -23.78 -2.48
CA THR A 89 -4.66 -22.62 -1.57
C THR A 89 -4.25 -22.95 -0.13
N VAL A 90 -4.46 -24.18 0.34
CA VAL A 90 -4.08 -24.59 1.70
C VAL A 90 -2.57 -24.57 1.87
N GLU A 91 -1.83 -25.13 0.91
CA GLU A 91 -0.37 -25.14 0.93
C GLU A 91 0.20 -23.73 0.74
N LEU A 92 -0.35 -22.94 -0.19
CA LEU A 92 0.07 -21.55 -0.37
C LEU A 92 -0.14 -20.73 0.92
N ASN A 93 -1.29 -20.87 1.57
CA ASN A 93 -1.56 -20.19 2.84
C ASN A 93 -0.56 -20.57 3.93
N GLU A 94 -0.21 -21.85 4.05
CA GLU A 94 0.82 -22.27 5.01
C GLU A 94 2.18 -21.65 4.68
N VAL A 95 2.57 -21.62 3.40
CA VAL A 95 3.82 -21.01 2.95
C VAL A 95 3.84 -19.52 3.26
N LEU A 96 2.80 -18.77 2.89
CA LEU A 96 2.70 -17.34 3.13
C LEU A 96 2.71 -16.99 4.62
N LEU A 97 1.99 -17.75 5.45
CA LEU A 97 1.99 -17.56 6.91
C LEU A 97 3.37 -17.80 7.53
N ARG A 98 4.16 -18.74 6.99
CA ARG A 98 5.53 -19.00 7.47
C ARG A 98 6.54 -17.98 6.92
N GLN A 99 6.36 -17.53 5.68
CA GLN A 99 7.23 -16.55 5.02
C GLN A 99 6.99 -15.12 5.49
N GLY A 100 5.83 -14.80 6.06
CA GLY A 100 5.51 -13.44 6.50
C GLY A 100 6.51 -12.82 7.50
N ILE A 101 7.30 -13.64 8.21
CA ILE A 101 8.39 -13.15 9.08
C ILE A 101 9.60 -12.64 8.27
N SER A 102 9.79 -13.19 7.08
CA SER A 102 10.91 -12.89 6.18
C SER A 102 10.60 -11.77 5.19
N LEU A 103 9.32 -11.51 4.90
CA LEU A 103 8.89 -10.41 4.03
C LEU A 103 9.12 -9.07 4.77
N PRO A 104 10.06 -8.22 4.31
CA PRO A 104 10.33 -6.96 4.98
C PRO A 104 9.18 -5.97 4.72
N LEU A 105 8.68 -5.35 5.81
CA LEU A 105 7.85 -4.15 5.80
C LEU A 105 6.45 -4.27 5.15
N ALA A 106 6.11 -5.38 4.51
CA ALA A 106 4.78 -5.66 3.98
C ALA A 106 4.28 -7.04 4.43
N SER A 107 2.96 -7.19 4.44
CA SER A 107 2.25 -8.44 4.76
C SER A 107 1.49 -8.94 3.54
N VAL A 108 1.11 -10.22 3.56
CA VAL A 108 0.22 -10.80 2.55
C VAL A 108 -1.08 -11.21 3.22
N GLY A 109 -2.20 -10.86 2.58
CA GLY A 109 -3.54 -11.19 3.05
C GLY A 109 -4.44 -11.63 1.91
N ILE A 110 -5.68 -11.95 2.26
CA ILE A 110 -6.77 -12.16 1.30
C ILE A 110 -7.81 -11.07 1.54
N VAL A 111 -8.24 -10.41 0.46
CA VAL A 111 -9.31 -9.41 0.48
C VAL A 111 -10.25 -9.64 -0.69
N GLU A 112 -11.53 -9.36 -0.47
CA GLU A 112 -12.55 -9.38 -1.52
C GLU A 112 -12.46 -8.08 -2.33
N ILE A 113 -12.27 -8.19 -3.65
CA ILE A 113 -12.31 -7.10 -4.62
C ILE A 113 -13.38 -7.45 -5.65
N ASP A 114 -14.41 -6.60 -5.77
CA ASP A 114 -15.55 -6.81 -6.69
C ASP A 114 -16.16 -8.22 -6.61
N GLY A 115 -16.33 -8.74 -5.39
CA GLY A 115 -16.94 -10.05 -5.12
C GLY A 115 -16.03 -11.26 -5.37
N HIS A 116 -14.73 -11.06 -5.60
CA HIS A 116 -13.76 -12.13 -5.79
C HIS A 116 -12.62 -11.98 -4.79
N ASP A 117 -12.18 -13.09 -4.20
CA ASP A 117 -11.04 -13.10 -3.28
C ASP A 117 -9.72 -12.98 -4.05
N PHE A 118 -8.85 -12.08 -3.61
CA PHE A 118 -7.50 -11.91 -4.12
C PHE A 118 -6.48 -12.06 -3.01
N TYR A 119 -5.35 -12.71 -3.30
CA TYR A 119 -4.13 -12.52 -2.52
C TYR A 119 -3.60 -11.12 -2.81
N VAL A 120 -3.27 -10.38 -1.75
CA VAL A 120 -2.78 -9.01 -1.84
C VAL A 120 -1.56 -8.83 -0.95
N ALA A 121 -0.55 -8.11 -1.45
CA ALA A 121 0.46 -7.54 -0.58
C ALA A 121 -0.08 -6.23 -0.03
N TYR A 122 0.14 -5.98 1.26
CA TYR A 122 -0.32 -4.76 1.90
C TYR A 122 0.61 -4.26 2.99
N GLY A 123 0.59 -2.95 3.18
CA GLY A 123 1.32 -2.24 4.22
C GLY A 123 0.42 -1.22 4.91
N GLN A 124 0.67 -0.96 6.20
CA GLN A 124 -0.12 -0.02 7.00
C GLN A 124 0.80 0.95 7.73
N LEU A 125 0.48 2.23 7.64
CA LEU A 125 1.20 3.31 8.32
C LEU A 125 0.24 4.11 9.19
N PHE A 126 0.76 4.80 10.20
CA PHE A 126 -0.02 5.81 10.91
C PHE A 126 -0.38 6.97 9.99
N GLY A 127 -1.51 7.60 10.25
CA GLY A 127 -2.07 8.69 9.44
C GLY A 127 -1.17 9.92 9.35
N ASP A 128 -0.33 10.13 10.36
CA ASP A 128 0.68 11.19 10.45
C ASP A 128 2.10 10.74 10.05
N SER A 129 2.23 9.58 9.40
CA SER A 129 3.52 9.14 8.84
C SER A 129 4.11 10.16 7.88
N LYS A 130 5.44 10.26 7.90
CA LYS A 130 6.19 11.18 7.04
C LYS A 130 6.18 10.72 5.59
N LEU A 131 6.48 11.65 4.67
CA LEU A 131 6.56 11.35 3.24
C LEU A 131 7.59 10.26 2.92
N GLU A 132 8.74 10.25 3.62
CA GLU A 132 9.76 9.20 3.47
C GLU A 132 9.18 7.81 3.77
N SER A 133 8.34 7.71 4.81
CA SER A 133 7.71 6.45 5.22
C SER A 133 6.65 6.02 4.22
N ILE A 134 5.82 6.94 3.73
CA ILE A 134 4.82 6.64 2.70
C ILE A 134 5.48 6.18 1.40
N CYS A 135 6.55 6.86 0.98
CA CYS A 135 7.34 6.49 -0.19
C CYS A 135 7.98 5.09 -0.04
N ALA A 136 8.62 4.84 1.11
CA ALA A 136 9.22 3.54 1.40
C ALA A 136 8.18 2.42 1.42
N GLU A 137 6.97 2.68 1.93
CA GLU A 137 5.88 1.72 1.99
C GLU A 137 5.37 1.31 0.61
N LEU A 138 5.28 2.26 -0.34
CA LEU A 138 4.93 1.93 -1.73
C LEU A 138 5.95 0.97 -2.35
N HIS A 139 7.25 1.21 -2.15
CA HIS A 139 8.31 0.31 -2.62
C HIS A 139 8.27 -1.06 -1.93
N ALA A 140 8.05 -1.09 -0.61
CA ALA A 140 7.99 -2.32 0.15
C ALA A 140 6.79 -3.19 -0.27
N THR A 141 5.61 -2.58 -0.37
CA THR A 141 4.38 -3.24 -0.81
C THR A 141 4.52 -3.75 -2.25
N ALA A 142 5.10 -2.95 -3.16
CA ALA A 142 5.37 -3.37 -4.53
C ALA A 142 6.36 -4.54 -4.59
N GLY A 143 7.47 -4.45 -3.85
CA GLY A 143 8.49 -5.49 -3.79
C GLY A 143 7.93 -6.82 -3.29
N ALA A 144 7.15 -6.79 -2.20
CA ALA A 144 6.51 -7.98 -1.65
C ALA A 144 5.49 -8.58 -2.63
N ALA A 145 4.72 -7.76 -3.35
CA ALA A 145 3.81 -8.24 -4.39
C ALA A 145 4.56 -8.99 -5.49
N MET A 146 5.68 -8.45 -5.98
CA MET A 146 6.50 -9.09 -7.01
C MET A 146 7.12 -10.42 -6.54
N GLU A 147 7.69 -10.43 -5.33
CA GLU A 147 8.30 -11.64 -4.75
C GLU A 147 7.27 -12.76 -4.57
N VAL A 148 6.08 -12.42 -4.07
CA VAL A 148 5.01 -13.39 -3.86
C VAL A 148 4.39 -13.83 -5.19
N ALA A 149 4.26 -12.93 -6.16
CA ALA A 149 3.82 -13.29 -7.51
C ALA A 149 4.77 -14.31 -8.16
N GLU A 150 6.09 -14.13 -8.03
CA GLU A 150 7.09 -15.06 -8.54
C GLU A 150 7.01 -16.43 -7.85
N LEU A 151 6.88 -16.45 -6.52
CA LEU A 151 6.66 -17.67 -5.74
C LEU A 151 5.42 -18.43 -6.23
N ILE A 152 4.30 -17.72 -6.37
CA ILE A 152 3.03 -18.29 -6.82
C ILE A 152 3.19 -18.86 -8.23
N GLN A 153 3.71 -18.08 -9.17
CA GLN A 153 3.88 -18.48 -10.56
C GLN A 153 4.79 -19.70 -10.72
N THR A 154 5.76 -19.88 -9.82
CA THR A 154 6.71 -20.99 -9.88
C THR A 154 6.15 -22.29 -9.28
N HIS A 155 5.22 -22.20 -8.33
CA HIS A 155 4.86 -23.33 -7.47
C HIS A 155 3.36 -23.64 -7.34
N PHE A 156 2.46 -22.71 -7.68
CA PHE A 156 1.05 -22.77 -7.30
C PHE A 156 0.04 -22.51 -8.43
N VAL A 157 0.52 -22.12 -9.62
CA VAL A 157 -0.28 -21.93 -10.85
C VAL A 157 0.18 -22.85 -11.96
#